data_AF-A0A3D3YTS7-F1
#
_entry.id   AF-A0A3D3YTS7-F1
#
_cell.length_a   1.000
_cell.length_b   1.000
_cell.length_c   1.000
_cell.angle_alpha   90.00
_cell.angle_beta   90.00
_cell.angle_gamma   90.00
#
_symmetry.space_group_name_H-M   'P 1'
#
loop_
_entity.id
_entity.type
_entity.pdbx_description
1 polymer ?
#
loop_
_entity_poly.entity_id
_entity_poly.type
_entity_poly.pdbx_seq_one_letter_code
_entity_poly.pdbx_strand_id
1 'polypeptide(L)' 'MVEFELSPEQELVRQVAREFVDREIVPFAREWDRAERMDRGVVGKLAEVGFLGATISEEYGG' A
#
# COMPACT_ATOMS: atom_id res chain seq x y z
N MET A 1 -14.18 9.91 27.28
CA MET A 1 -14.56 9.79 25.86
C MET A 1 -13.33 9.27 25.14
N VAL A 2 -13.43 8.18 24.38
CA VAL A 2 -12.28 7.67 23.61
C VAL A 2 -12.20 8.50 22.32
N GLU A 3 -11.05 9.11 22.06
CA GLU A 3 -10.76 9.85 20.84
C GLU A 3 -10.48 8.82 19.72
N PHE A 4 -11.14 8.94 18.56
CA PHE A 4 -11.02 8.01 17.42
C PHE A 4 -10.12 8.54 16.30
N GLU A 5 -9.30 9.54 16.60
CA GLU A 5 -8.35 10.11 15.63
C GLU A 5 -7.17 9.18 15.40
N LEU A 6 -6.62 9.20 14.18
CA LEU A 6 -5.40 8.50 13.86
C LEU A 6 -4.22 9.12 14.61
N SER A 7 -3.28 8.30 15.05
CA SER A 7 -2.00 8.80 15.53
C SER A 7 -1.20 9.44 14.39
N PRO A 8 -0.23 10.33 14.68
CA PRO A 8 0.64 10.89 13.65
C PRO A 8 1.34 9.84 12.78
N GLU A 9 1.72 8.70 13.38
CA GLU A 9 2.32 7.57 12.67
C GLU A 9 1.31 6.88 11.73
N GLN A 10 0.08 6.70 12.18
CA GLN A 10 -0.99 6.12 11.36
C GLN A 10 -1.39 7.05 10.20
N GLU A 11 -1.36 8.36 10.44
CA GLU A 11 -1.52 9.39 9.41
C GLU A 11 -0.43 9.30 8.34
N LEU A 12 0.83 9.13 8.76
CA LEU A 12 1.94 8.94 7.84
C LEU A 12 1.76 7.66 7.01
N VAL A 13 1.40 6.53 7.63
CA VAL A 13 1.09 5.28 6.90
C VAL A 13 -0.01 5.50 5.87
N ARG A 14 -1.08 6.21 6.23
CA ARG A 14 -2.17 6.55 5.30
C ARG A 14 -1.68 7.41 4.13
N GLN A 15 -0.80 8.37 4.40
CA GLN A 15 -0.22 9.21 3.36
C GLN A 15 0.62 8.40 2.36
N VAL A 16 1.53 7.56 2.86
CA VAL A 16 2.39 6.73 1.99
C VAL A 16 1.54 5.78 1.14
N ALA A 17 0.50 5.18 1.73
CA ALA A 17 -0.43 4.32 0.98
C ALA A 17 -1.11 5.08 -0.17
N ARG A 18 -1.58 6.31 0.10
CA ARG A 18 -2.23 7.15 -0.92
C ARG A 18 -1.27 7.48 -2.06
N GLU A 19 -0.06 7.94 -1.75
CA GLU A 19 0.95 8.30 -2.74
C GLU A 19 1.35 7.08 -3.61
N PHE A 20 1.47 5.90 -3.00
CA PHE A 20 1.71 4.66 -3.74
C PHE A 20 0.57 4.34 -4.71
N VAL A 21 -0.68 4.39 -4.24
CA VAL A 21 -1.86 4.09 -5.06
C VAL A 21 -1.97 5.06 -6.25
N ASP A 22 -1.82 6.37 -5.99
CA ASP A 22 -1.94 7.40 -7.01
C ASP A 22 -0.88 7.26 -8.11
N ARG A 23 0.33 6.80 -7.75
CA ARG A 23 1.44 6.65 -8.70
C ARG A 23 1.48 5.29 -9.40
N GLU A 24 1.28 4.21 -8.66
CA GLU A 24 1.58 2.85 -9.13
C GLU A 24 0.33 2.06 -9.53
N ILE A 25 -0.87 2.48 -9.11
CA ILE A 25 -2.12 1.73 -9.35
C ILE A 25 -3.09 2.53 -10.22
N VAL A 26 -3.45 3.75 -9.83
CA VAL A 26 -4.48 4.57 -10.49
C VAL A 26 -4.27 4.73 -12.00
N PRO A 27 -3.05 4.96 -12.51
CA PRO A 27 -2.83 5.13 -13.96
C PRO A 27 -3.18 3.88 -14.78
N PHE A 28 -3.09 2.69 -14.19
CA PHE A 28 -3.19 1.41 -14.88
C PHE A 28 -4.47 0.63 -14.55
N ALA A 29 -5.17 0.98 -13.46
CA ALA A 29 -6.27 0.20 -12.92
C ALA A 29 -7.38 -0.12 -13.95
N ARG A 30 -7.75 0.84 -14.80
CA ARG A 30 -8.77 0.63 -15.86
C ARG A 30 -8.32 -0.33 -16.95
N GLU A 31 -7.03 -0.32 -17.28
CA GLU A 31 -6.47 -1.25 -18.27
C GLU A 31 -6.44 -2.66 -17.70
N TRP A 32 -5.96 -2.81 -16.46
CA TRP A 32 -5.89 -4.11 -15.80
C TRP A 32 -7.25 -4.76 -15.61
N ASP A 33 -8.27 -3.98 -15.27
CA ASP A 33 -9.66 -4.43 -15.18
C ASP A 33 -10.16 -4.98 -16.52
N ARG A 34 -10.04 -4.20 -17.60
CA ARG A 34 -10.45 -4.63 -18.95
C ARG A 34 -9.69 -5.84 -19.47
N ALA A 35 -8.42 -5.96 -19.11
CA ALA A 35 -7.55 -7.05 -19.52
C ALA A 35 -7.64 -8.27 -18.59
N GLU A 36 -8.37 -8.17 -17.47
CA GLU A 36 -8.41 -9.14 -16.36
C GLU A 36 -6.99 -9.56 -15.92
N ARG A 37 -6.04 -8.62 -15.99
CA ARG A 37 -4.62 -8.90 -15.80
C ARG A 37 -3.89 -7.68 -15.25
N MET A 38 -3.40 -7.82 -14.02
CA MET A 38 -2.55 -6.83 -13.36
C MET A 38 -1.06 -7.14 -13.60
N ASP A 39 -0.23 -6.09 -13.67
CA ASP A 39 1.21 -6.25 -13.56
C ASP A 39 1.60 -6.73 -12.14
N ARG A 40 2.18 -7.93 -12.05
CA ARG A 40 2.61 -8.51 -10.77
C ARG A 40 3.80 -7.76 -10.16
N GLY A 41 4.54 -6.98 -10.93
CA GLY A 41 5.65 -6.15 -10.43
C GLY A 41 5.20 -5.12 -9.38
N VAL A 42 3.94 -4.70 -9.42
CA VAL A 42 3.33 -3.79 -8.44
C VAL A 42 3.34 -4.38 -7.03
N VAL A 43 3.22 -5.71 -6.89
CA VAL A 43 3.29 -6.40 -5.59
C VAL A 43 4.70 -6.29 -4.99
N GLY A 44 5.74 -6.36 -5.82
CA GLY A 44 7.12 -6.15 -5.38
C GLY A 44 7.32 -4.73 -4.87
N LYS A 45 6.84 -3.73 -5.61
CA LYS A 45 6.87 -2.32 -5.19
C LYS A 45 6.12 -2.09 -3.88
N LEU A 46 4.98 -2.77 -3.68
CA LEU A 46 4.20 -2.71 -2.44
C LEU A 46 4.97 -3.30 -1.23
N ALA A 47 5.79 -4.32 -1.46
CA ALA A 47 6.68 -4.87 -0.45
C ALA A 47 7.82 -3.91 -0.10
N GLU A 48 8.42 -3.25 -1.09
CA GLU A 48 9.50 -2.26 -0.88
C GLU A 48 9.06 -1.07 0.00
N VAL A 49 7.78 -0.71 -0.04
CA VAL A 49 7.21 0.35 0.82
C VAL A 49 6.62 -0.17 2.14
N GLY A 50 6.85 -1.44 2.49
CA GLY A 50 6.49 -2.01 3.79
C GLY A 50 5.00 -2.32 3.97
N PHE A 51 4.20 -2.35 2.90
CA PHE A 51 2.77 -2.64 2.98
C PHE A 51 2.44 -4.13 2.82
N LEU A 52 3.40 -4.95 2.40
CA LEU A 52 3.25 -6.40 2.31
C LEU A 52 3.88 -7.05 3.55
N GLY A 53 3.06 -7.38 4.54
CA GLY A 53 3.53 -7.97 5.80
C GLY A 53 3.71 -6.97 6.94
N ALA A 54 3.11 -5.78 6.87
CA ALA A 54 3.25 -4.70 7.86
C ALA A 54 2.95 -5.06 9.33
N THR A 55 2.27 -6.19 9.59
CA THR A 55 1.97 -6.69 10.94
C THR A 55 2.86 -7.85 11.37
N ILE A 56 3.80 -8.25 10.51
CA ILE A 56 4.77 -9.31 10.75
C ILE A 56 6.02 -8.68 11.34
N SER A 57 6.68 -9.39 12.26
CA SER A 57 7.95 -8.95 12.84
C SER A 57 9.02 -8.81 11.74
N GLU A 58 9.86 -7.79 11.86
CA GLU A 58 11.00 -7.56 10.95
C GLU A 58 11.93 -8.79 10.85
N GLU A 59 12.03 -9.60 11.91
CA GLU A 59 12.85 -10.82 11.93
C GLU A 59 12.43 -11.86 10.86
N TYR A 60 11.17 -11.78 10.42
CA TYR A 60 10.60 -12.62 9.37
C TYR A 60 10.44 -11.88 8.03
N GLY A 61 10.96 -10.65 7.94
CA GLY A 61 10.89 -9.82 6.75
C GLY A 61 9.61 -8.97 6.62
N GLY A 62 8.96 -8.65 7.74
CA GLY A 62 7.94 -7.59 7.81
C GLY A 62 8.52 -6.19 7.74
#